data_AF-A0A7C9EE81-F1
#
_entry.id   AF-A0A7C9EE81-F1
#
_cell.length_a   1.000
_cell.length_b   1.000
_cell.length_c   1.000
_cell.angle_alpha   90.00
_cell.angle_beta   90.00
_cell.angle_gamma   90.00
#
_symmetry.space_group_name_H-M   'P 1'
#
loop_
_entity.id
_entity.type
_entity.pdbx_description
1 polymer ?
#
loop_
_entity_poly.entity_id
_entity_poly.type
_entity_poly.pdbx_seq_one_letter_code
_entity_poly.pdbx_strand_id
1 'polypeptide(L)'
;GEESLIFTSYRFENKAFFYSAPLKSAHQVFDKISISATKLSFAHWGSWNRVFGSCHGLLLVGEYGYKTFVLNPVTGEVREVPRWPSTFDGWKWPDYFTVYAFGYDSIGDDYKLVIVDFDGHRYLYAETFTNIYSLKTGTWKSVESPFYWHA
;
A
#
# COMPACT_ATOMS: atom_id res chain seq x y z
N GLY A 1 22.82 -11.14 3.10
CA GLY A 1 21.73 -11.92 2.49
C GLY A 1 21.69 -11.61 1.01
N GLU A 2 21.24 -12.53 0.17
CA GLU A 2 21.07 -12.28 -1.26
C GLU A 2 19.84 -11.39 -1.51
N GLU A 3 20.00 -10.37 -2.35
CA GLU A 3 18.92 -9.50 -2.78
C GLU A 3 17.89 -10.30 -3.59
N SER A 4 16.62 -10.14 -3.24
CA SER A 4 15.51 -10.82 -3.92
C SER A 4 14.43 -9.82 -4.31
N LEU A 5 13.86 -10.02 -5.49
CA LEU A 5 12.67 -9.30 -5.95
C LEU A 5 11.42 -9.99 -5.41
N ILE A 6 10.42 -9.21 -5.00
CA ILE A 6 9.11 -9.71 -4.62
C ILE A 6 8.11 -9.33 -5.71
N PHE A 7 7.43 -10.34 -6.25
CA PHE A 7 6.42 -10.19 -7.28
C PHE A 7 5.05 -10.49 -6.71
N THR A 8 4.06 -9.74 -7.18
CA THR A 8 2.65 -9.96 -6.87
C THR A 8 1.94 -10.43 -8.14
N SER A 9 1.26 -11.57 -8.09
CA SER A 9 0.36 -11.97 -9.16
C SER A 9 -1.10 -11.87 -8.73
N TYR A 10 -1.94 -11.36 -9.62
CA TYR A 10 -3.39 -11.33 -9.46
C TYR A 10 -3.97 -12.44 -10.33
N ARG A 11 -4.68 -13.41 -9.72
CA ARG A 11 -5.50 -14.38 -10.45
C ARG A 11 -6.97 -13.99 -10.36
N PHE A 12 -7.79 -14.52 -11.27
CA PHE A 12 -9.23 -14.28 -11.48
C PHE A 12 -10.17 -14.38 -10.25
N GLU A 13 -9.65 -14.62 -9.04
CA GLU A 13 -10.40 -14.69 -7.77
C GLU A 13 -10.11 -13.52 -6.80
N ASN A 14 -9.53 -12.40 -7.26
CA ASN A 14 -9.11 -11.28 -6.40
C ASN A 14 -8.16 -11.70 -5.27
N LYS A 15 -7.33 -12.72 -5.48
CA LYS A 15 -6.29 -13.12 -4.52
C LYS A 15 -4.93 -12.69 -5.05
N ALA A 16 -4.19 -11.96 -4.23
CA ALA A 16 -2.80 -11.61 -4.50
C ALA A 16 -1.90 -12.76 -4.02
N PHE A 17 -1.04 -13.27 -4.89
CA PHE A 17 0.01 -14.21 -4.53
C PHE A 17 1.38 -13.53 -4.58
N PHE A 18 2.21 -13.82 -3.58
CA PHE A 18 3.54 -13.25 -3.47
C PHE A 18 4.59 -14.30 -3.82
N TYR A 19 5.59 -13.88 -4.60
CA TYR A 19 6.71 -14.71 -4.99
C TYR A 19 8.01 -13.97 -4.75
N SER A 20 9.04 -14.65 -4.23
CA SER A 20 10.39 -14.11 -4.16
C SER A 20 11.27 -14.76 -5.22
N ALA A 21 12.11 -13.98 -5.89
CA ALA A 21 13.12 -14.53 -6.80
C ALA A 21 14.47 -13.80 -6.62
N PRO A 22 15.61 -14.51 -6.66
CA PRO A 22 16.92 -13.87 -6.48
C PRO A 22 17.21 -12.87 -7.60
N LEU A 23 17.68 -11.68 -7.27
CA LEU A 23 17.90 -10.59 -8.23
C LEU A 23 18.87 -10.98 -9.35
N LYS A 24 19.89 -11.77 -9.01
CA LYS A 24 20.94 -12.23 -9.94
C LYS A 24 20.47 -13.27 -10.96
N SER A 25 19.29 -13.87 -10.76
CA SER A 25 18.74 -14.90 -11.63
C SER A 25 17.93 -14.34 -12.81
N ALA A 26 17.75 -13.02 -12.88
CA ALA A 26 17.07 -12.36 -13.99
C ALA A 26 18.00 -12.28 -15.21
N HIS A 27 18.05 -13.36 -16.00
CA HIS A 27 18.71 -13.30 -17.31
C HIS A 27 17.91 -12.40 -18.25
N GLN A 28 18.49 -11.25 -18.61
CA GLN A 28 17.90 -10.27 -19.51
C GLN A 28 18.11 -10.72 -20.96
N VAL A 29 17.10 -11.33 -21.56
CA VAL A 29 17.04 -11.52 -23.03
C VAL A 29 15.96 -10.56 -23.53
N PHE A 30 16.41 -9.36 -23.88
CA PHE A 30 15.80 -8.19 -24.55
C PHE A 30 14.28 -7.88 -24.38
N ASP A 31 13.36 -8.85 -24.27
CA ASP A 31 11.92 -8.64 -24.05
C ASP A 31 11.27 -9.57 -23.01
N LYS A 32 11.98 -10.58 -22.47
CA LYS A 32 11.41 -11.55 -21.53
C LYS A 32 12.38 -11.92 -20.43
N ILE A 33 11.97 -11.70 -19.18
CA ILE A 33 12.67 -12.21 -18.00
C ILE A 33 12.02 -13.53 -17.59
N SER A 34 12.78 -14.62 -17.62
CA SER A 34 12.37 -15.91 -17.07
C SER A 34 13.17 -16.16 -15.79
N ILE A 35 12.48 -16.38 -14.68
CA ILE A 35 13.12 -16.56 -13.37
C ILE A 35 12.39 -17.62 -12.56
N SER A 36 13.13 -18.44 -11.82
CA SER A 36 12.58 -19.33 -10.80
C SER A 36 12.20 -18.51 -9.57
N ALA A 37 10.94 -18.58 -9.15
CA ALA A 37 10.45 -17.84 -8.00
C ALA A 37 9.82 -18.79 -6.98
N THR A 38 10.09 -18.53 -5.70
CA THR A 38 9.50 -19.24 -4.57
C THR A 38 8.21 -18.54 -4.20
N LYS A 39 7.09 -19.27 -4.19
CA LYS A 39 5.85 -18.76 -3.63
C LYS A 39 6.04 -18.57 -2.13
N LEU A 40 5.81 -17.37 -1.62
CA LEU A 40 5.84 -17.13 -0.19
C LEU A 40 4.65 -17.84 0.47
N SER A 41 4.61 -17.95 1.79
CA SER A 41 3.44 -18.46 2.54
C SER A 41 3.30 -17.71 3.87
N PHE A 42 2.26 -16.90 4.03
CA PHE A 42 1.96 -16.21 5.29
C PHE A 42 0.62 -16.67 5.86
N ALA A 43 0.56 -16.87 7.19
CA ALA A 43 -0.58 -17.49 7.88
C ALA A 43 -1.90 -16.71 7.76
N HIS A 44 -1.86 -15.43 7.39
CA HIS A 44 -3.01 -14.52 7.40
C HIS A 44 -3.55 -14.16 6.00
N TRP A 45 -3.13 -14.89 4.97
CA TRP A 45 -3.40 -14.56 3.56
C TRP A 45 -4.83 -14.71 3.05
N GLY A 46 -5.77 -15.12 3.89
CA GLY A 46 -7.17 -15.28 3.47
C GLY A 46 -7.90 -13.96 3.15
N SER A 47 -7.39 -12.81 3.60
CA SER A 47 -8.13 -11.54 3.56
C SER A 47 -7.48 -10.41 2.74
N TRP A 48 -6.23 -10.55 2.28
CA TRP A 48 -5.56 -9.47 1.53
C TRP A 48 -5.66 -9.71 0.03
N ASN A 49 -6.30 -8.78 -0.66
CA ASN A 49 -6.44 -8.83 -2.11
C ASN A 49 -5.54 -7.86 -2.86
N ARG A 50 -4.84 -6.93 -2.17
CA ARG A 50 -4.05 -5.87 -2.81
C ARG A 50 -2.72 -5.56 -2.12
N VAL A 51 -1.77 -5.13 -2.93
CA VAL A 51 -0.55 -4.43 -2.51
C VAL A 51 -0.67 -2.97 -2.93
N PHE A 52 -0.53 -2.08 -1.96
CA PHE A 52 -0.66 -0.64 -2.15
C PHE A 52 0.69 0.05 -2.36
N GLY A 53 1.79 -0.55 -1.88
CA GLY A 53 3.12 -0.01 -2.03
C GLY A 53 4.17 -0.84 -1.32
N SER A 54 5.44 -0.45 -1.49
CA SER A 54 6.58 -1.08 -0.83
C SER A 54 7.63 -0.05 -0.45
N CYS A 55 8.33 -0.24 0.66
CA CYS A 55 9.44 0.59 1.09
C CYS A 55 10.46 -0.24 1.88
N HIS A 56 11.73 -0.21 1.49
CA HIS A 56 12.83 -0.96 2.15
C HIS A 56 12.51 -2.45 2.40
N GLY A 57 11.86 -3.11 1.43
CA GLY A 57 11.47 -4.51 1.54
C GLY A 57 10.21 -4.77 2.36
N LEU A 58 9.67 -3.77 3.05
CA LEU A 58 8.35 -3.84 3.68
C LEU A 58 7.26 -3.60 2.64
N LEU A 59 6.11 -4.25 2.83
CA LEU A 59 4.95 -4.17 1.94
C LEU A 59 3.77 -3.55 2.68
N LEU A 60 3.07 -2.63 2.01
CA LEU A 60 1.75 -2.20 2.43
C LEU A 60 0.70 -3.05 1.70
N VAL A 61 -0.05 -3.84 2.45
CA VAL A 61 -1.03 -4.80 1.93
C VAL A 61 -2.38 -4.61 2.59
N GLY A 62 -3.45 -5.09 1.97
CA GLY A 62 -4.76 -5.09 2.62
C GLY A 62 -5.93 -5.23 1.66
N GLU A 63 -7.07 -4.75 2.13
CA GLU A 63 -8.32 -4.66 1.40
C GLU A 63 -8.73 -3.19 1.30
N TYR A 64 -9.12 -2.77 0.10
CA TYR A 64 -9.48 -1.38 -0.18
C TYR A 64 -10.64 -0.93 0.71
N GLY A 65 -10.45 0.17 1.45
CA GLY A 65 -11.49 0.75 2.31
C GLY A 65 -11.77 -0.04 3.59
N TYR A 66 -11.00 -1.08 3.90
CA TYR A 66 -11.27 -1.95 5.05
C TYR A 66 -10.11 -1.97 6.05
N LYS A 67 -9.11 -2.82 5.83
CA LYS A 67 -7.96 -3.00 6.70
C LYS A 67 -6.67 -2.94 5.90
N THR A 68 -5.67 -2.26 6.45
CA THR A 68 -4.32 -2.18 5.88
C THR A 68 -3.30 -2.71 6.89
N PHE A 69 -2.24 -3.30 6.36
CA PHE A 69 -1.20 -3.96 7.13
C PHE A 69 0.16 -3.64 6.54
N VAL A 70 1.15 -3.50 7.41
CA VAL A 70 2.56 -3.49 7.02
C VAL A 70 3.11 -4.88 7.26
N LEU A 71 3.60 -5.50 6.18
CA LEU A 71 4.14 -6.85 6.16
C LEU A 71 5.65 -6.78 5.93
N ASN A 72 6.41 -7.49 6.78
CA ASN A 72 7.77 -7.87 6.48
C ASN A 72 7.75 -9.28 5.85
N PRO A 73 7.96 -9.40 4.53
CA PRO A 73 7.87 -10.68 3.84
C PRO A 73 9.05 -11.63 4.16
N VAL A 74 10.14 -11.12 4.73
CA VAL A 74 11.31 -11.92 5.12
C VAL A 74 11.11 -12.55 6.49
N THR A 75 10.61 -11.78 7.46
CA THR A 75 10.37 -12.28 8.83
C THR A 75 8.97 -12.87 9.00
N GLY A 76 8.04 -12.55 8.10
CA GLY A 76 6.62 -12.88 8.22
C GLY A 76 5.88 -12.01 9.24
N GLU A 77 6.53 -10.99 9.81
CA GLU A 77 5.91 -10.08 10.76
C GLU A 77 4.83 -9.22 10.08
N VAL A 78 3.69 -9.10 10.75
CA VAL A 78 2.54 -8.36 10.26
C VAL A 78 2.13 -7.36 11.33
N ARG A 79 1.99 -6.10 10.92
CA ARG A 79 1.46 -5.04 11.77
C ARG A 79 0.19 -4.48 11.16
N GLU A 80 -0.93 -4.63 11.85
CA GLU A 80 -2.18 -3.95 11.48
C GLU A 80 -2.02 -2.45 11.65
N VAL A 81 -2.48 -1.70 10.66
CA VAL A 81 -2.59 -0.24 10.73
C VAL A 81 -4.02 0.08 11.16
N PRO A 82 -4.23 0.88 12.23
CA PRO A 82 -5.55 1.32 12.62
C PRO A 82 -6.27 1.99 11.45
N ARG A 83 -7.58 1.79 11.33
CA ARG A 83 -8.40 2.50 10.33
C ARG A 83 -8.17 4.01 10.48
N TRP A 84 -7.93 4.71 9.38
CA TRP A 84 -7.78 6.16 9.42
C TRP A 84 -9.12 6.81 9.75
N PRO A 85 -9.13 8.04 10.28
CA PRO A 85 -10.35 8.82 10.40
C PRO A 85 -10.85 9.17 8.99
N SER A 86 -11.64 8.29 8.39
CA SER A 86 -12.25 8.58 7.09
C SER A 86 -13.37 9.58 7.30
N THR A 87 -13.32 10.68 6.55
CA THR A 87 -14.40 11.68 6.51
C THR A 87 -15.67 11.15 5.84
N PHE A 88 -15.60 9.97 5.22
CA PHE A 88 -16.66 9.40 4.39
C PHE A 88 -17.19 8.06 4.91
N ASP A 89 -16.98 7.73 6.18
CA ASP A 89 -17.51 6.50 6.78
C ASP A 89 -19.05 6.43 6.59
N GLY A 90 -19.49 5.49 5.73
CA GLY A 90 -20.90 5.25 5.39
C GLY A 90 -21.36 5.74 4.02
N TRP A 91 -20.52 6.48 3.27
CA TRP A 91 -20.87 7.04 1.97
C TRP A 91 -20.47 6.09 0.83
N LYS A 92 -21.41 5.22 0.43
CA LYS A 92 -21.28 4.33 -0.74
C LYS A 92 -21.62 5.06 -2.04
N TRP A 93 -20.99 6.19 -2.34
CA TRP A 93 -21.20 6.83 -3.64
C TRP A 93 -20.14 6.35 -4.63
N PRO A 94 -20.52 6.18 -5.92
CA PRO A 94 -19.66 5.62 -6.95
C PRO A 94 -18.41 6.44 -7.26
N ASP A 95 -18.35 7.71 -6.83
CA ASP A 95 -17.33 8.67 -7.25
C ASP A 95 -16.22 8.91 -6.19
N TYR A 96 -16.24 8.19 -5.06
CA TYR A 96 -15.17 8.26 -4.06
C TYR A 96 -14.03 7.30 -4.38
N PHE A 97 -12.79 7.81 -4.39
CA PHE A 97 -11.61 6.95 -4.43
C PHE A 97 -10.53 7.39 -3.44
N THR A 98 -9.78 6.41 -2.96
CA THR A 98 -8.75 6.51 -1.93
C THR A 98 -7.43 6.06 -2.54
N VAL A 99 -6.41 6.90 -2.42
CA VAL A 99 -5.04 6.59 -2.82
C VAL A 99 -4.20 6.31 -1.58
N TYR A 100 -3.32 5.33 -1.67
CA TYR A 100 -2.43 4.90 -0.60
C TYR A 100 -0.99 5.09 -1.07
N ALA A 101 -0.14 5.63 -0.20
CA ALA A 101 1.30 5.71 -0.41
C ALA A 101 2.04 5.29 0.86
N PHE A 102 3.12 4.53 0.70
CA PHE A 102 3.95 4.06 1.81
C PHE A 102 5.40 4.42 1.56
N GLY A 103 6.05 5.04 2.53
CA GLY A 103 7.41 5.54 2.36
C GLY A 103 8.15 5.70 3.68
N TYR A 104 9.43 6.03 3.59
CA TYR A 104 10.30 6.28 4.71
C TYR A 104 10.64 7.78 4.77
N ASP A 105 10.35 8.38 5.92
CA ASP A 105 10.78 9.73 6.28
C ASP A 105 12.15 9.64 6.95
N SER A 106 13.20 10.00 6.20
CA SER A 106 14.58 9.97 6.66
C SER A 106 14.90 11.03 7.71
N ILE A 107 14.11 12.11 7.81
CA ILE A 107 14.31 13.15 8.82
C ILE A 107 13.74 12.67 10.16
N GLY A 108 12.54 12.10 10.13
CA GLY A 108 11.86 11.56 11.31
C GLY A 108 12.34 10.17 11.75
N ASP A 109 13.12 9.49 10.89
CA ASP A 109 13.45 8.07 11.00
C ASP A 109 12.18 7.24 11.28
N ASP A 110 11.26 7.30 10.33
CA ASP A 110 9.91 6.75 10.48
C ASP A 110 9.35 6.27 9.15
N TYR A 111 8.65 5.14 9.17
CA TYR A 111 7.84 4.72 8.03
C TYR A 111 6.47 5.39 8.14
N LYS A 112 6.03 5.98 7.04
CA LYS A 112 4.77 6.70 6.96
C LYS A 112 3.86 6.09 5.92
N LEU A 113 2.58 6.01 6.26
CA LEU A 113 1.50 5.73 5.33
C LEU A 113 0.72 7.02 5.10
N VAL A 114 0.59 7.43 3.85
CA VAL A 114 -0.25 8.54 3.43
C VAL A 114 -1.48 7.99 2.74
N ILE A 115 -2.65 8.42 3.20
CA ILE A 115 -3.94 8.11 2.59
C ILE A 115 -4.55 9.43 2.13
N VAL A 116 -5.00 9.46 0.88
CA VAL A 116 -5.71 10.62 0.31
C VAL A 116 -7.07 10.15 -0.17
N ASP A 117 -8.12 10.67 0.44
CA ASP A 117 -9.51 10.47 0.00
C ASP A 117 -9.92 11.62 -0.93
N PHE A 118 -10.52 11.27 -2.08
CA PHE A 118 -11.02 12.20 -3.09
C PHE A 118 -12.54 12.17 -3.17
N ASP A 119 -13.17 13.35 -3.13
CA ASP A 119 -14.59 13.53 -3.46
C ASP A 119 -14.78 13.79 -4.96
N GLY A 120 -15.22 12.78 -5.70
CA GLY A 120 -15.46 12.86 -7.14
C GLY A 120 -16.70 13.66 -7.55
N HIS A 121 -17.57 14.08 -6.64
CA HIS A 121 -18.74 14.91 -6.99
C HIS A 121 -18.37 16.35 -7.35
N ARG A 122 -17.18 16.83 -6.95
CA ARG A 122 -16.72 18.19 -7.21
C ARG A 122 -15.65 18.20 -8.30
N TYR A 123 -16.04 17.91 -9.54
CA TYR A 123 -15.17 17.92 -10.72
C TYR A 123 -14.36 19.23 -10.94
N LEU A 124 -14.67 20.31 -10.21
CA LEU A 124 -13.96 21.59 -10.26
C LEU A 124 -13.33 22.02 -8.91
N TYR A 125 -13.63 21.35 -7.79
CA TYR A 125 -13.20 21.70 -6.43
C TYR A 125 -13.11 20.45 -5.51
N ALA A 126 -12.45 19.39 -5.97
CA ALA A 126 -12.33 18.16 -5.20
C ALA A 126 -11.57 18.45 -3.90
N GLU A 127 -12.30 18.48 -2.78
CA GLU A 127 -11.68 18.50 -1.46
C GLU A 127 -10.95 17.17 -1.28
N THR A 128 -9.64 17.24 -1.05
CA THR A 128 -8.82 16.07 -0.76
C THR A 128 -8.57 16.01 0.73
N PHE A 129 -8.83 14.86 1.35
CA PHE A 129 -8.55 14.66 2.77
C PHE A 129 -7.31 13.80 2.91
N THR A 130 -6.22 14.40 3.40
CA THR A 130 -4.94 13.70 3.55
C THR A 130 -4.76 13.27 5.00
N ASN A 131 -4.51 11.98 5.21
CA ASN A 131 -4.23 11.37 6.49
C ASN A 131 -2.85 10.72 6.45
N ILE A 132 -2.00 11.05 7.42
CA ILE A 132 -0.64 10.51 7.52
C ILE A 132 -0.54 9.69 8.80
N TYR A 133 -0.22 8.41 8.67
CA TYR A 133 0.07 7.52 9.79
C TYR A 133 1.57 7.40 9.98
N SER A 134 2.01 7.55 11.22
CA SER A 134 3.38 7.25 11.65
C SER A 134 3.44 5.84 12.21
N LEU A 135 4.31 4.99 11.66
CA LEU A 135 4.56 3.67 12.24
C LEU A 135 5.26 3.80 13.59
N LYS A 136 6.15 4.78 13.76
CA LYS A 136 6.90 5.01 14.98
C LYS A 136 6.00 5.38 16.16
N THR A 137 5.07 6.32 15.98
CA THR A 137 4.16 6.74 17.06
C THR A 137 2.87 5.91 17.11
N GLY A 138 2.52 5.23 16.02
CA GLY A 138 1.26 4.48 15.93
C GLY A 138 0.03 5.37 15.84
N THR A 139 0.16 6.61 15.34
CA THR A 139 -0.92 7.60 15.32
C THR A 139 -1.16 8.16 13.93
N TRP A 140 -2.42 8.51 13.66
CA TRP A 140 -2.82 9.29 12.49
C TRP A 140 -2.73 10.80 12.76
N LYS A 141 -2.31 11.55 11.74
CA LYS A 141 -2.39 13.00 11.67
C LYS A 141 -3.07 13.39 10.36
N SER A 142 -4.20 14.08 10.45
CA SER A 142 -4.83 14.68 9.30
C SER A 142 -4.10 15.98 8.92
N VAL A 143 -3.95 16.21 7.62
CA VAL A 143 -3.34 17.41 7.07
C VAL A 143 -4.37 18.07 6.17
N GLU A 144 -4.62 19.35 6.40
CA GLU A 144 -5.49 20.14 5.52
C GLU A 144 -4.85 20.23 4.14
N SER A 145 -5.67 20.01 3.11
CA SER A 145 -5.21 20.17 1.74
C SER A 145 -4.99 21.65 1.44
N PRO A 146 -3.81 22.04 0.93
CA PRO A 146 -3.56 23.43 0.55
C PRO A 146 -4.26 23.85 -0.76
N PHE A 147 -5.05 22.98 -1.40
CA PHE A 147 -5.58 23.26 -2.73
C PHE A 147 -6.96 23.94 -2.71
N TYR A 148 -6.95 25.25 -2.48
CA TYR A 148 -7.95 26.14 -3.07
C TYR A 148 -7.42 26.57 -4.45
N TRP A 149 -7.92 25.98 -5.54
CA TRP A 149 -7.78 26.61 -6.85
C TRP A 149 -8.69 27.84 -6.87
N HIS A 150 -8.11 29.02 -6.63
CA HIS A 150 -8.71 30.26 -7.09
C HIS A 150 -8.46 30.37 -8.59
N ALA A 151 -9.52 30.22 -9.37
CA ALA A 151 -9.62 30.78 -10.72
C ALA A 151 -10.76 31.82 -10.70
#